data_AF-A0A1Q3GN60-F1
#
_entry.id   AF-A0A1Q3GN60-F1
#
_cell.length_a   1.000
_cell.length_b   1.000
_cell.length_c   1.000
_cell.angle_alpha   90.00
_cell.angle_beta   90.00
_cell.angle_gamma   90.00
#
_symmetry.space_group_name_H-M   'P 1'
#
loop_
_entity.id
_entity.type
_entity.pdbx_description
1 polymer ?
#
loop_
_entity_poly.entity_id
_entity_poly.type
_entity_poly.pdbx_seq_one_letter_code
_entity_poly.pdbx_strand_id
1 'polypeptide(L)'
;MKNRLNFTLKPENLVVELLNTAEHYYEQGSYELATSYYTQVIALEPTQANLTYALYMRGMAHYECGEHADALIDWQQAQDLGFEHPWGIDLMELIK
;
A
#
# COMPACT_ATOMS: atom_id res chain seq x y z
N MET A 1 -8.85 26.99 -22.17
CA MET A 1 -8.46 27.42 -20.81
C MET A 1 -8.30 26.17 -19.96
N LYS A 2 -7.07 25.71 -19.71
CA LYS A 2 -6.81 24.53 -18.87
C LYS A 2 -7.07 24.95 -17.43
N ASN A 3 -8.19 24.51 -16.86
CA ASN A 3 -8.50 24.65 -15.45
C ASN A 3 -7.48 23.83 -14.66
N ARG A 4 -6.31 24.41 -14.38
CA ARG A 4 -5.44 23.90 -13.33
C ARG A 4 -6.07 24.33 -12.03
N LEU A 5 -7.01 23.52 -11.57
CA LEU A 5 -7.48 23.55 -10.21
C LEU A 5 -6.27 23.20 -9.34
N ASN A 6 -5.50 24.21 -8.96
CA ASN A 6 -4.51 24.13 -7.91
C ASN A 6 -5.26 23.99 -6.58
N PHE A 7 -5.83 22.81 -6.35
CA PHE A 7 -6.11 22.39 -4.98
C PHE A 7 -4.76 22.00 -4.41
N THR A 8 -4.21 22.83 -3.53
CA THR A 8 -3.26 22.35 -2.52
C THR A 8 -4.02 21.27 -1.74
N LEU A 9 -3.96 20.02 -2.24
CA LEU A 9 -4.48 18.86 -1.55
C LEU A 9 -3.74 18.84 -0.22
N LYS A 10 -4.49 18.91 0.88
CA LYS A 10 -3.91 18.62 2.19
C LYS A 10 -3.22 17.26 2.10
N PRO A 11 -2.08 17.03 2.75
CA PRO A 11 -1.37 15.76 2.69
C PRO A 11 -2.29 14.55 2.92
N GLU A 12 -3.26 14.68 3.82
CA GLU A 12 -4.31 13.68 4.08
C GLU A 12 -5.15 13.32 2.83
N ASN A 13 -5.54 14.31 2.03
CA ASN A 13 -6.30 14.07 0.79
C ASN A 13 -5.43 13.40 -0.27
N LEU A 14 -4.14 13.75 -0.33
CA LEU A 14 -3.20 13.14 -1.27
C LEU A 14 -2.94 11.66 -0.91
N VAL A 15 -2.82 11.33 0.38
CA VAL A 15 -2.70 9.94 0.86
C VAL A 15 -3.89 9.10 0.39
N VAL A 16 -5.11 9.61 0.56
CA VAL A 16 -6.33 8.89 0.14
C VAL A 16 -6.36 8.70 -1.39
N GLU A 17 -5.99 9.73 -2.16
CA GLU A 17 -5.95 9.64 -3.62
C GLU A 17 -4.91 8.61 -4.11
N LEU A 18 -3.72 8.60 -3.50
CA LEU A 18 -2.67 7.64 -3.82
C LEU A 18 -3.05 6.21 -3.44
N LEU A 19 -3.71 6.01 -2.29
CA LEU A 19 -4.22 4.70 -1.88
C LEU A 19 -5.25 4.16 -2.87
N ASN A 20 -6.24 4.98 -3.24
CA ASN A 20 -7.25 4.59 -4.24
C ASN A 20 -6.61 4.29 -5.61
N THR A 21 -5.58 5.04 -5.99
CA THR A 21 -4.85 4.81 -7.24
C THR A 21 -4.06 3.50 -7.20
N ALA A 22 -3.39 3.23 -6.08
CA ALA A 22 -2.66 1.98 -5.88
C ALA A 22 -3.60 0.77 -5.93
N GLU A 23 -4.75 0.84 -5.24
CA GLU A 23 -5.78 -0.19 -5.24
C GLU A 23 -6.34 -0.42 -6.64
N HIS A 24 -6.63 0.65 -7.39
CA HIS A 24 -7.07 0.52 -8.77
C HIS A 24 -6.05 -0.24 -9.63
N TYR A 25 -4.77 0.08 -9.55
CA TYR A 25 -3.74 -0.65 -10.31
C TYR A 25 -3.55 -2.09 -9.84
N TYR A 26 -3.68 -2.35 -8.53
CA TYR A 26 -3.66 -3.69 -7.97
C TYR A 26 -4.80 -4.55 -8.55
N GLU A 27 -6.02 -4.01 -8.59
CA GLU A 27 -7.19 -4.68 -9.17
C GLU A 27 -7.05 -4.97 -10.67
N GLN A 28 -6.29 -4.15 -11.40
CA GLN A 28 -5.96 -4.38 -12.81
C GLN A 28 -4.80 -5.37 -13.01
N GLY A 29 -4.23 -5.93 -11.94
CA GLY A 29 -3.06 -6.80 -11.99
C GLY A 29 -1.77 -6.07 -12.37
N SER A 30 -1.76 -4.73 -12.32
CA SER A 30 -0.58 -3.91 -12.57
C SER A 30 0.19 -3.68 -11.27
N TYR A 31 0.74 -4.78 -10.73
CA TYR A 31 1.29 -4.82 -9.39
C TYR A 31 2.52 -3.90 -9.21
N GLU A 32 3.39 -3.76 -10.20
CA GLU A 32 4.54 -2.84 -10.13
C GLU A 32 4.12 -1.37 -10.07
N LEU A 33 2.99 -1.03 -10.70
CA LEU A 33 2.42 0.31 -10.56
C LEU A 33 1.80 0.49 -9.17
N ALA A 34 1.08 -0.52 -8.68
CA ALA A 34 0.52 -0.51 -7.34
C ALA A 34 1.60 -0.32 -6.26
N THR A 35 2.71 -1.07 -6.32
CA THR A 35 3.83 -0.93 -5.37
C THR A 35 4.44 0.47 -5.39
N SER A 36 4.57 1.09 -6.57
CA SER A 36 5.05 2.47 -6.73
C SER A 36 4.13 3.48 -6.05
N TYR A 37 2.80 3.34 -6.18
CA TYR A 37 1.85 4.23 -5.52
C TYR A 37 1.79 4.01 -4.00
N TYR A 38 1.81 2.77 -3.52
CA TYR A 38 1.90 2.50 -2.08
C TYR A 38 3.19 3.04 -1.47
N THR A 39 4.31 2.97 -2.19
CA THR A 39 5.59 3.55 -1.74
C THR A 39 5.50 5.07 -1.58
N GLN A 40 4.78 5.75 -2.47
CA GLN A 40 4.52 7.17 -2.32
C GLN A 40 3.67 7.47 -1.07
N VAL A 41 2.67 6.63 -0.76
CA VAL A 41 1.87 6.78 0.47
C VAL A 41 2.75 6.69 1.71
N ILE A 42 3.62 5.68 1.78
CA ILE A 42 4.53 5.48 2.92
C ILE A 42 5.47 6.68 3.11
N ALA A 43 5.95 7.27 2.01
CA ALA A 43 6.83 8.44 2.03
C ALA A 43 6.14 9.74 2.53
N LEU A 44 4.81 9.78 2.58
CA LEU A 44 4.04 10.93 3.07
C LEU A 44 3.80 10.93 4.58
N GLU A 45 4.39 9.97 5.32
CA GLU A 45 4.19 9.80 6.77
C GLU A 45 2.69 9.79 7.14
N PRO A 46 1.91 8.84 6.60
CA PRO A 46 0.47 8.84 6.74
C PRO A 46 0.08 8.44 8.18
N THR A 47 -1.22 8.56 8.49
CA THR A 47 -1.73 8.01 9.76
C THR A 47 -1.38 6.54 9.90
N GLN A 48 -1.25 6.04 11.13
CA GLN A 48 -0.92 4.63 11.37
C GLN A 48 -1.86 3.68 10.61
N ALA A 49 -3.18 3.97 10.58
CA ALA A 49 -4.14 3.17 9.84
C ALA A 49 -3.83 3.10 8.32
N ASN A 50 -3.50 4.23 7.71
CA ASN A 50 -3.16 4.30 6.29
C ASN A 50 -1.78 3.69 6.01
N LEU A 51 -0.82 3.85 6.91
CA LEU A 51 0.50 3.22 6.82
C LEU A 51 0.37 1.70 6.85
N THR A 52 -0.36 1.17 7.82
CA THR A 52 -0.59 -0.26 7.99
C THR A 52 -1.29 -0.85 6.76
N TYR A 53 -2.33 -0.18 6.25
CA TYR A 53 -3.01 -0.62 5.04
C TYR A 53 -2.10 -0.57 3.81
N ALA A 54 -1.31 0.49 3.64
CA ALA A 54 -0.37 0.63 2.53
C ALA A 54 0.71 -0.47 2.55
N LEU A 55 1.28 -0.78 3.72
CA LEU A 55 2.25 -1.86 3.88
C LEU A 55 1.63 -3.22 3.57
N TYR A 56 0.44 -3.51 4.11
CA TYR A 56 -0.27 -4.75 3.81
C TYR A 56 -0.48 -4.95 2.30
N MET A 57 -1.03 -3.93 1.62
CA MET A 57 -1.34 -4.02 0.20
C MET A 57 -0.10 -3.97 -0.70
N ARG A 58 0.96 -3.25 -0.30
CA ARG A 58 2.24 -3.30 -1.03
C ARG A 58 2.89 -4.67 -0.89
N GLY A 59 2.81 -5.31 0.27
CA GLY A 59 3.26 -6.68 0.46
C GLY A 59 2.48 -7.67 -0.40
N MET A 60 1.15 -7.50 -0.53
CA MET A 60 0.34 -8.27 -1.48
C MET A 60 0.80 -8.06 -2.93
N ALA A 61 1.05 -6.81 -3.34
CA ALA A 61 1.52 -6.51 -4.70
C ALA A 61 2.91 -7.10 -4.98
N HIS A 62 3.84 -7.03 -4.02
CA HIS A 62 5.15 -7.69 -4.10
C HIS A 62 5.01 -9.20 -4.23
N TYR A 63 4.10 -9.83 -3.46
CA TYR A 63 3.84 -11.26 -3.55
C TYR A 63 3.36 -11.68 -4.95
N GLU A 64 2.44 -10.92 -5.55
CA GLU A 64 1.94 -11.18 -6.91
C GLU A 64 3.01 -10.94 -7.99
N CYS A 65 3.96 -10.03 -7.76
CA CYS A 65 5.16 -9.86 -8.59
C CYS A 65 6.22 -10.98 -8.42
N GLY A 66 6.04 -11.88 -7.46
CA GLY A 66 7.06 -12.89 -7.09
C GLY A 66 8.20 -12.33 -6.24
N GLU A 67 8.08 -11.10 -5.76
CA GLU A 67 9.04 -10.39 -4.91
C GLU A 67 8.82 -10.76 -3.43
N HIS A 68 8.90 -12.05 -3.14
CA HIS A 68 8.52 -12.60 -1.84
C HIS A 68 9.31 -12.04 -0.65
N ALA A 69 10.59 -11.69 -0.84
CA ALA A 69 11.40 -11.11 0.22
C ALA A 69 10.88 -9.73 0.65
N ASP A 70 10.47 -8.90 -0.31
CA ASP A 70 9.91 -7.58 -0.05
C ASP A 70 8.51 -7.68 0.55
N ALA A 71 7.71 -8.65 0.10
CA ALA A 71 6.40 -8.95 0.69
C ALA A 71 6.50 -9.31 2.19
N LEU A 72 7.47 -10.15 2.57
CA LEU A 72 7.71 -10.51 3.98
C LEU A 72 8.09 -9.29 4.82
N ILE A 73 8.94 -8.41 4.30
CA ILE A 73 9.34 -7.19 5.00
C ILE A 73 8.13 -6.30 5.28
N ASP A 74 7.29 -6.09 4.27
CA ASP A 74 6.10 -5.24 4.39
C ASP A 74 5.06 -5.83 5.34
N TRP A 75 4.78 -7.13 5.25
CA TRP A 75 3.84 -7.79 6.15
C TRP A 75 4.33 -7.82 7.60
N GLN A 76 5.63 -8.03 7.83
CA GLN A 76 6.20 -7.93 9.17
C GLN A 76 6.04 -6.51 9.73
N GLN A 77 6.35 -5.48 8.94
CA GLN A 77 6.17 -4.09 9.38
C GLN A 77 4.69 -3.77 9.67
N ALA A 78 3.75 -4.28 8.86
CA ALA A 78 2.34 -4.11 9.13
C ALA A 78 1.94 -4.77 10.46
N GLN A 79 2.39 -6.00 10.73
CA GLN A 79 2.13 -6.70 11.99
C GLN A 79 2.76 -5.98 13.20
N ASP A 80 3.98 -5.46 13.06
CA ASP A 80 4.65 -4.67 14.11
C ASP A 80 3.87 -3.39 14.48
N LEU A 81 3.09 -2.86 13.53
CA LEU A 81 2.18 -1.73 13.72
C LEU A 81 0.79 -2.14 14.25
N GLY A 82 0.60 -3.42 14.60
CA GLY A 82 -0.64 -3.97 15.13
C GLY A 82 -1.65 -4.39 14.06
N PHE A 83 -1.21 -4.61 12.81
CA PHE A 83 -2.08 -5.25 11.82
C PHE A 83 -2.40 -6.68 12.23
N GLU A 84 -3.69 -6.98 12.30
CA GLU A 84 -4.19 -8.34 12.40
C GLU A 84 -5.03 -8.61 11.16
N HIS A 85 -4.68 -9.66 10.43
CA HIS A 85 -5.44 -10.08 9.27
C HIS A 85 -6.87 -10.45 9.70
N PRO A 86 -7.96 -10.00 9.02
CA PRO A 86 -9.34 -10.21 9.47
C PRO A 86 -9.75 -11.66 9.72
N TRP A 87 -9.14 -12.59 9.00
CA TRP A 87 -9.34 -14.04 9.15
C TRP A 87 -8.29 -14.75 10.02
N GLY A 88 -7.42 -14.00 10.71
CA GLY A 88 -6.33 -14.56 11.53
C GLY A 88 -5.26 -15.28 10.73
N ILE A 89 -5.11 -14.94 9.45
CA ILE A 89 -4.12 -15.54 8.54
C ILE A 89 -2.78 -14.86 8.76
N ASP A 90 -1.73 -15.65 8.98
CA ASP A 90 -0.37 -15.15 8.88
C ASP A 90 0.07 -15.20 7.41
N LEU A 91 0.15 -14.01 6.79
CA LEU A 91 0.53 -13.88 5.38
C LEU A 91 1.95 -14.38 5.12
N MET A 92 2.83 -14.35 6.11
CA MET A 92 4.20 -14.85 5.96
C MET A 92 4.26 -16.37 5.73
N GLU A 93 3.22 -17.11 6.10
CA GLU A 93 3.09 -18.54 5.79
C GLU A 93 2.80 -18.79 4.30
N LEU A 94 2.33 -17.79 3.54
CA LEU A 94 2.04 -17.92 2.10
C LEU A 94 3.31 -18.10 1.26
N ILE A 95 4.48 -17.76 1.80
CA ILE A 95 5.77 -17.69 1.09
C ILE A 95 6.65 -18.94 1.39
N LYS A 96 6.22 -19.82 2.28
CA LYS A 96 6.94 -21.06 2.63
C LYS A 96 6.74 -22.18 1.62
#